data_AF-A0A9E1Q3L7-F1
#
_entry.id   AF-A0A9E1Q3L7-F1
#
_cell.length_a   1.000
_cell.length_b   1.000
_cell.length_c   1.000
_cell.angle_alpha   90.00
_cell.angle_beta   90.00
_cell.angle_gamma   90.00
#
_symmetry.space_group_name_H-M   'P 1'
#
loop_
_entity.id
_entity.type
_entity.pdbx_description
1 polymer ?
#
loop_
_entity_poly.entity_id
_entity_poly.type
_entity_poly.pdbx_seq_one_letter_code
_entity_poly.pdbx_strand_id
1 'polypeptide(L)'
;MSQTQPRKLFSVERRALERQGIVAQESTSPSMQPSAEPFPTDEILTEIRALRAEVAELRESGATAAAAPTMQPGALDESAEMDIRVEIAQMVRGIGRAKSEIAAIKHPLASEDQVDIAASQLETIVRTTEQATNDIMTATDATDVILKKIHALSLEDQDIQDHLEEAAAQLITIIESCSFQDITGQRITEVIKTLRFIESRILSMIEIWGGLDAFQDLPVTESDTEESGDEHLLNGPALDGQGLNQDDIDALFD
;
A
#
# COMPACT_ATOMS: atom_id res chain seq x y z
N MET A 1 -30.29 -24.93 44.42
CA MET A 1 -29.01 -24.85 43.67
C MET A 1 -29.31 -25.43 42.30
N SER A 2 -29.28 -24.74 41.18
CA SER A 2 -28.34 -23.72 40.71
C SER A 2 -29.06 -22.78 39.73
N GLN A 3 -28.82 -21.46 39.84
CA GLN A 3 -29.34 -20.46 38.90
C GLN A 3 -28.48 -20.46 37.63
N THR A 4 -29.09 -20.73 36.47
CA THR A 4 -28.39 -20.65 35.17
C THR A 4 -28.48 -19.21 34.66
N GLN A 5 -27.41 -18.42 34.85
CA GLN A 5 -27.30 -17.08 34.24
C GLN A 5 -27.14 -17.19 32.72
N PRO A 6 -27.71 -16.26 31.93
CA PRO A 6 -27.52 -16.23 30.49
C PRO A 6 -26.08 -15.81 30.17
N ARG A 7 -25.33 -16.71 29.52
CA ARG A 7 -23.94 -16.48 29.13
C ARG A 7 -23.90 -15.37 28.06
N LYS A 8 -23.20 -14.26 28.35
CA LYS A 8 -23.00 -13.18 27.38
C LYS A 8 -22.00 -13.63 26.32
N LEU A 9 -22.46 -13.75 25.08
CA LEU A 9 -21.64 -14.09 23.92
C LEU A 9 -20.77 -12.89 23.52
N PHE A 10 -19.47 -13.12 23.36
CA PHE A 10 -18.50 -12.10 22.95
C PHE A 10 -18.61 -11.83 21.43
N SER A 11 -18.21 -10.63 20.99
CA SER A 11 -18.34 -10.17 19.60
C SER A 11 -17.68 -11.08 18.56
N VAL A 12 -16.66 -11.83 18.98
CA VAL A 12 -15.93 -12.80 18.16
C VAL A 12 -16.74 -14.09 17.95
N GLU A 13 -17.46 -14.56 18.97
CA GLU A 13 -18.33 -15.74 18.92
C GLU A 13 -19.57 -15.50 18.04
N ARG A 14 -20.08 -14.26 18.02
CA ARG A 14 -21.22 -13.87 17.18
C ARG A 14 -20.90 -13.93 15.68
N ARG A 15 -19.70 -13.46 15.28
CA ARG A 15 -19.24 -13.49 13.89
C ARG A 15 -18.89 -14.90 13.39
N ALA A 16 -18.49 -15.80 14.30
CA ALA A 16 -18.23 -17.19 13.96
C ALA A 16 -19.52 -17.96 13.64
N LEU A 17 -20.61 -17.67 14.37
CA LEU A 17 -21.92 -18.31 14.17
C LEU A 17 -22.66 -17.80 12.92
N GLU A 18 -22.45 -16.53 12.54
CA GLU A 18 -22.97 -15.97 11.27
C GLU A 18 -22.36 -16.64 10.03
N ARG A 19 -21.12 -17.13 10.11
CA ARG A 19 -20.45 -17.86 9.00
C ARG A 19 -20.92 -19.30 8.86
N GLN A 20 -21.50 -19.90 9.90
CA GLN A 20 -21.96 -21.30 9.89
C GLN A 20 -23.44 -21.46 9.56
N GLY A 21 -24.18 -20.38 9.33
CA GLY A 21 -25.54 -20.44 8.74
C GLY A 21 -26.64 -21.01 9.64
N ILE A 22 -26.49 -21.00 10.97
CA ILE A 22 -27.45 -21.59 11.93
C ILE A 22 -28.29 -20.52 12.68
N VAL A 23 -28.46 -19.30 12.12
CA VAL A 23 -29.43 -18.33 12.67
C VAL A 23 -30.35 -17.83 11.56
N ALA A 24 -31.66 -18.03 11.76
CA ALA A 24 -32.72 -17.67 10.84
C ALA A 24 -32.71 -16.16 10.52
N GLN A 25 -32.74 -15.84 9.22
CA GLN A 25 -32.92 -14.49 8.71
C GLN A 25 -34.33 -13.97 9.03
N GLU A 26 -34.46 -13.08 10.01
CA GLU A 26 -35.58 -12.14 10.03
C GLU A 26 -35.33 -11.11 8.92
N SER A 27 -36.08 -11.28 7.84
CA SER A 27 -36.16 -10.37 6.71
C SER A 27 -37.00 -9.17 7.10
N THR A 28 -36.35 -8.04 7.39
CA THR A 28 -37.00 -6.72 7.38
C THR A 28 -36.34 -5.87 6.30
N SER A 29 -36.93 -5.86 5.13
CA SER A 29 -36.64 -4.86 4.09
C SER A 29 -37.25 -3.52 4.54
N PRO A 30 -36.50 -2.42 4.67
CA PRO A 30 -37.11 -1.12 4.82
C PRO A 30 -37.56 -0.64 3.44
N SER A 31 -38.86 -0.70 3.17
CA SER A 31 -39.47 0.03 2.06
C SER A 31 -39.37 1.52 2.38
N MET A 32 -38.52 2.23 1.65
CA MET A 32 -38.35 3.67 1.79
C MET A 32 -39.49 4.38 1.02
N GLN A 33 -40.62 4.58 1.69
CA GLN A 33 -41.59 5.60 1.31
C GLN A 33 -41.23 6.90 2.04
N PRO A 34 -41.09 8.05 1.37
CA PRO A 34 -40.91 9.31 2.06
C PRO A 34 -42.25 9.77 2.64
N SER A 35 -42.43 9.60 3.94
CA SER A 35 -43.42 10.34 4.71
C SER A 35 -42.97 11.79 4.84
N ALA A 36 -43.59 12.67 4.05
CA ALA A 36 -43.40 14.11 4.13
C ALA A 36 -44.05 14.65 5.41
N GLU A 37 -43.27 14.83 6.47
CA GLU A 37 -43.68 15.75 7.53
C GLU A 37 -43.53 17.19 7.01
N PRO A 38 -44.53 18.06 7.20
CA PRO A 38 -44.43 19.44 6.75
C PRO A 38 -43.38 20.17 7.60
N PHE A 39 -42.30 20.61 6.96
CA PHE A 39 -41.28 21.45 7.57
C PHE A 39 -41.92 22.67 8.26
N PRO A 40 -41.58 23.00 9.52
CA PRO A 40 -42.17 24.10 10.27
C PRO A 40 -41.64 25.45 9.74
N THR A 41 -42.15 25.83 8.58
CA THR A 41 -41.78 27.05 7.85
C THR A 41 -42.20 28.29 8.64
N ASP A 42 -43.25 28.16 9.47
CA ASP A 42 -43.80 29.26 10.25
C ASP A 42 -42.89 29.67 11.42
N GLU A 43 -42.19 28.69 12.01
CA GLU A 43 -41.22 28.92 13.10
C GLU A 43 -39.99 29.67 12.56
N ILE A 44 -39.48 29.24 11.40
CA ILE A 44 -38.36 29.91 10.70
C ILE A 44 -38.73 31.34 10.28
N LEU A 45 -39.94 31.55 9.75
CA LEU A 45 -40.40 32.89 9.36
C LEU A 45 -40.63 33.83 10.55
N THR A 46 -40.88 33.28 11.74
CA THR A 46 -41.01 34.04 12.97
C THR A 46 -39.63 34.47 13.48
N GLU A 47 -38.66 33.56 13.50
CA GLU A 47 -37.27 33.86 13.85
C GLU A 47 -36.61 34.86 12.88
N ILE A 48 -36.88 34.76 11.57
CA ILE A 48 -36.38 35.73 10.58
C ILE A 48 -36.97 37.14 10.84
N ARG A 49 -38.22 37.23 11.29
CA ARG A 49 -38.84 38.53 11.63
C ARG A 49 -38.25 39.12 12.91
N ALA A 50 -38.01 38.29 13.93
CA ALA A 50 -37.34 38.71 15.16
C ALA A 50 -35.92 39.25 14.87
N LEU A 51 -35.14 38.50 14.08
CA LEU A 51 -33.78 38.90 13.69
C LEU A 51 -33.76 40.21 12.89
N ARG A 52 -34.76 40.43 12.02
CA ARG A 52 -34.89 41.69 11.26
C ARG A 52 -35.25 42.88 12.14
N ALA A 53 -36.04 42.68 13.19
CA ALA A 53 -36.36 43.74 14.15
C ALA A 53 -35.12 44.14 14.98
N GLU A 54 -34.35 43.16 15.45
CA GLU A 54 -33.11 43.38 16.20
C GLU A 54 -32.04 44.10 15.36
N VAL A 55 -31.90 43.73 14.07
CA VAL A 55 -31.01 44.42 13.13
C VAL A 55 -31.48 45.85 12.80
N ALA A 56 -32.79 46.11 12.81
CA ALA A 56 -33.33 47.45 12.63
C ALA A 56 -33.05 48.36 13.84
N GLU A 57 -33.20 47.84 15.06
CA GLU A 57 -32.86 48.56 16.29
C GLU A 57 -31.35 48.85 16.41
N LEU A 58 -30.49 47.91 15.99
CA LEU A 58 -29.04 48.13 15.89
C LEU A 58 -28.65 49.20 14.86
N ARG A 59 -29.46 49.37 13.80
CA ARG A 59 -29.26 50.43 12.80
C ARG A 59 -29.74 51.79 13.27
N GLU A 60 -30.86 51.86 13.99
CA GLU A 60 -31.35 53.13 14.56
C GLU A 60 -30.46 53.62 15.71
N SER A 61 -29.94 52.71 16.55
CA SER A 61 -28.95 53.05 17.60
C SER A 61 -27.58 53.48 17.04
N GLY A 62 -27.28 53.14 15.78
CA GLY A 62 -26.11 53.63 15.04
C GLY A 62 -26.23 55.06 14.49
N ALA A 63 -27.41 55.68 14.52
CA ALA A 63 -27.66 56.98 13.88
C ALA A 63 -27.51 58.21 14.83
N THR A 64 -27.26 58.02 16.13
CA THR A 64 -27.09 59.13 17.09
C THR A 64 -25.74 59.14 17.82
N ALA A 65 -24.68 58.60 17.22
CA ALA A 65 -23.31 58.73 17.74
C ALA A 65 -22.51 59.80 16.96
N ALA A 66 -22.96 61.06 17.01
CA ALA A 66 -22.13 62.23 16.72
C ALA A 66 -21.19 62.50 17.90
N ALA A 67 -20.31 61.55 18.19
CA ALA A 67 -19.11 61.64 19.01
C ALA A 67 -18.45 60.27 18.93
N ALA A 68 -17.64 60.07 17.89
CA ALA A 68 -16.81 58.88 17.81
C ALA A 68 -15.87 58.86 19.03
N PRO A 69 -15.88 57.84 19.91
CA PRO A 69 -14.61 57.38 20.41
C PRO A 69 -13.90 56.85 19.17
N THR A 70 -12.72 57.40 18.88
CA THR A 70 -11.78 56.80 17.92
C THR A 70 -11.58 55.34 18.33
N MET A 71 -12.33 54.43 17.71
CA MET A 71 -11.93 53.04 17.65
C MET A 71 -10.73 53.05 16.72
N GLN A 72 -9.53 53.09 17.32
CA GLN A 72 -8.33 52.63 16.67
C GLN A 72 -8.67 51.29 16.01
N PRO A 73 -8.46 51.11 14.69
CA PRO A 73 -8.49 49.78 14.14
C PRO A 73 -7.46 49.00 14.95
N GLY A 74 -7.92 48.02 15.72
CA GLY A 74 -7.07 47.24 16.60
C GLY A 74 -5.91 46.75 15.75
N ALA A 75 -4.73 47.30 16.01
CA ALA A 75 -3.50 46.76 15.51
C ALA A 75 -3.51 45.30 15.97
N LEU A 76 -3.64 44.37 15.02
CA LEU A 76 -3.00 43.08 15.24
C LEU A 76 -1.59 43.45 15.66
N ASP A 77 -1.22 43.07 16.88
CA ASP A 77 0.08 43.38 17.46
C ASP A 77 1.13 43.13 16.36
N GLU A 78 1.89 44.15 15.95
CA GLU A 78 2.87 44.00 14.85
C GLU A 78 3.82 42.84 15.15
N SER A 79 4.02 42.53 16.45
CA SER A 79 4.68 41.33 16.95
C SER A 79 3.97 40.04 16.52
N ALA A 80 2.66 39.92 16.71
CA ALA A 80 1.88 38.74 16.31
C ALA A 80 1.86 38.55 14.78
N GLU A 81 1.83 39.63 14.00
CA GLU A 81 1.95 39.53 12.55
C GLU A 81 3.36 39.05 12.12
N MET A 82 4.40 39.56 12.80
CA MET A 82 5.78 39.13 12.57
C MET A 82 5.99 37.66 12.95
N ASP A 83 5.42 37.21 14.06
CA ASP A 83 5.49 35.82 14.51
C ASP A 83 4.82 34.87 13.51
N ILE A 84 3.63 35.22 13.01
CA ILE A 84 2.94 34.44 11.96
C ILE A 84 3.77 34.38 10.67
N ARG A 85 4.39 35.50 10.25
CA ARG A 85 5.27 35.52 9.07
C ARG A 85 6.49 34.62 9.26
N VAL A 86 7.07 34.60 10.45
CA VAL A 86 8.19 33.71 10.79
C VAL A 86 7.76 32.25 10.75
N GLU A 87 6.61 31.90 11.31
CA GLU A 87 6.05 30.54 11.26
C GLU A 87 5.75 30.08 9.84
N ILE A 88 5.13 30.92 9.02
CA ILE A 88 4.88 30.65 7.59
C ILE A 88 6.21 30.42 6.87
N ALA A 89 7.22 31.26 7.11
CA ALA A 89 8.55 31.09 6.50
C ALA A 89 9.24 29.79 6.96
N GLN A 90 8.98 29.32 8.18
CA GLN A 90 9.45 28.01 8.64
C GLN A 90 8.71 26.87 7.95
N MET A 91 7.38 26.95 7.80
CA MET A 91 6.58 25.96 7.08
C MET A 91 6.99 25.85 5.62
N VAL A 92 7.16 26.97 4.91
CA VAL A 92 7.61 26.99 3.51
C VAL A 92 8.97 26.31 3.36
N ARG A 93 9.92 26.59 4.25
CA ARG A 93 11.23 25.90 4.25
C ARG A 93 11.10 24.41 4.54
N GLY A 94 10.19 24.02 5.42
CA GLY A 94 9.87 22.62 5.70
C GLY A 94 9.33 21.88 4.47
N ILE A 95 8.37 22.49 3.77
CA ILE A 95 7.80 21.96 2.52
C ILE A 95 8.87 21.86 1.44
N GLY A 96 9.73 22.87 1.29
CA GLY A 96 10.84 22.84 0.34
C GLY A 96 11.79 21.66 0.55
N ARG A 97 12.14 21.36 1.81
CA ARG A 97 12.95 20.17 2.15
C ARG A 97 12.22 18.86 1.83
N ALA A 98 10.98 18.72 2.28
CA ALA A 98 10.18 17.51 2.02
C ALA A 98 10.01 17.23 0.52
N LYS A 99 9.82 18.29 -0.27
CA LYS A 99 9.73 18.22 -1.72
C LYS A 99 11.05 17.76 -2.37
N SER A 100 12.19 18.25 -1.87
CA SER A 100 13.51 17.78 -2.33
C SER A 100 13.75 16.32 -1.97
N GLU A 101 13.33 15.87 -0.79
CA GLU A 101 13.44 14.46 -0.37
C GLU A 101 12.55 13.54 -1.22
N ILE A 102 11.31 13.97 -1.52
CA ILE A 102 10.42 13.23 -2.43
C ILE A 102 11.00 13.18 -3.84
N ALA A 103 11.55 14.28 -4.34
CA ALA A 103 12.19 14.33 -5.65
C ALA A 103 13.41 13.40 -5.74
N ALA A 104 14.12 13.19 -4.63
CA ALA A 104 15.23 12.23 -4.56
C ALA A 104 14.77 10.77 -4.61
N ILE A 105 13.55 10.45 -4.15
CA ILE A 105 12.96 9.12 -4.24
C ILE A 105 12.31 8.89 -5.61
N LYS A 106 11.51 9.86 -6.06
CA LYS A 106 10.79 9.84 -7.34
C LYS A 106 10.69 11.26 -7.88
N HIS A 107 11.58 11.59 -8.80
CA HIS A 107 11.50 12.87 -9.49
C HIS A 107 10.38 12.82 -10.55
N PRO A 108 9.39 13.73 -10.54
CA PRO A 108 8.26 13.69 -11.49
C PRO A 108 8.67 13.80 -12.97
N LEU A 109 9.85 14.37 -13.22
CA LEU A 109 10.45 14.54 -14.56
C LEU A 109 11.54 13.51 -14.88
N ALA A 110 11.87 12.57 -13.98
CA ALA A 110 12.84 11.52 -14.30
C ALA A 110 12.24 10.55 -15.33
N SER A 111 13.09 10.01 -16.20
CA SER A 111 12.72 9.01 -17.19
C SER A 111 12.43 7.64 -16.56
N GLU A 112 13.10 7.34 -15.45
CA GLU A 112 13.02 6.07 -14.75
C GLU A 112 12.48 6.24 -13.33
N ASP A 113 11.60 5.34 -12.94
CA ASP A 113 11.08 5.26 -11.58
C ASP A 113 11.77 4.11 -10.84
N GLN A 114 12.70 4.45 -9.96
CA GLN A 114 13.44 3.47 -9.17
C GLN A 114 12.53 2.61 -8.28
N VAL A 115 11.40 3.16 -7.82
CA VAL A 115 10.45 2.40 -6.99
C VAL A 115 9.73 1.34 -7.83
N ASP A 116 9.34 1.70 -9.06
CA ASP A 116 8.70 0.76 -10.00
C ASP A 116 9.70 -0.29 -10.50
N ILE A 117 10.94 0.10 -10.82
CA ILE A 117 12.02 -0.83 -11.17
C ILE A 117 12.24 -1.83 -10.05
N ALA A 118 12.40 -1.37 -8.80
CA ALA A 118 12.58 -2.25 -7.66
C ALA A 118 11.37 -3.19 -7.44
N ALA A 119 10.14 -2.69 -7.61
CA ALA A 119 8.94 -3.51 -7.52
C ALA A 119 8.89 -4.60 -8.61
N SER A 120 9.24 -4.25 -9.85
CA SER A 120 9.29 -5.18 -10.99
C SER A 120 10.39 -6.24 -10.83
N GLN A 121 11.56 -5.85 -10.31
CA GLN A 121 12.63 -6.79 -9.97
C GLN A 121 12.18 -7.78 -8.88
N LEU A 122 11.49 -7.32 -7.84
CA LEU A 122 10.93 -8.19 -6.80
C LEU A 122 9.88 -9.16 -7.35
N GLU A 123 9.00 -8.72 -8.26
CA GLU A 123 8.04 -9.61 -8.95
C GLU A 123 8.76 -10.68 -9.77
N THR A 124 9.85 -10.30 -10.45
CA THR A 124 10.68 -11.22 -11.22
C THR A 124 11.38 -12.25 -10.33
N ILE A 125 11.85 -11.85 -9.15
CA ILE A 125 12.42 -12.76 -8.15
C ILE A 125 11.37 -13.77 -7.69
N VAL A 126 10.14 -13.33 -7.37
CA VAL A 126 9.06 -14.25 -6.97
C VAL A 126 8.79 -15.26 -8.08
N ARG A 127 8.57 -14.80 -9.31
CA ARG A 127 8.31 -15.68 -10.45
C ARG A 127 9.44 -16.68 -10.72
N THR A 128 10.68 -16.20 -10.71
CA THR A 128 11.86 -17.03 -10.98
C THR A 128 12.04 -18.08 -9.89
N THR A 129 11.83 -17.70 -8.63
CA THR A 129 11.95 -18.63 -7.50
C THR A 129 10.81 -19.66 -7.50
N GLU A 130 9.59 -19.28 -7.84
CA GLU A 130 8.47 -20.20 -8.06
C GLU A 130 8.80 -21.21 -9.17
N GLN A 131 9.31 -20.73 -10.31
CA GLN A 131 9.69 -21.61 -11.42
C GLN A 131 10.80 -22.58 -11.02
N ALA A 132 11.87 -22.10 -10.38
CA ALA A 132 12.96 -22.94 -9.92
C ALA A 132 12.48 -24.00 -8.91
N THR A 133 11.56 -23.64 -8.00
CA THR A 133 10.96 -24.62 -7.07
C THR A 133 10.13 -25.67 -7.81
N ASN A 134 9.32 -25.28 -8.80
CA ASN A 134 8.58 -26.24 -9.63
C ASN A 134 9.52 -27.19 -10.40
N ASP A 135 10.64 -26.68 -10.91
CA ASP A 135 11.63 -27.48 -11.61
C ASP A 135 12.32 -28.49 -10.66
N ILE A 136 12.66 -28.04 -9.43
CA ILE A 136 13.21 -28.91 -8.38
C ILE A 136 12.22 -30.02 -8.01
N MET A 137 10.94 -29.69 -7.81
CA MET A 137 9.91 -30.67 -7.49
C MET A 137 9.72 -31.66 -8.64
N THR A 138 9.68 -31.18 -9.88
CA THR A 138 9.57 -32.04 -11.08
C THR A 138 10.77 -33.00 -11.19
N ALA A 139 11.99 -32.51 -10.96
CA ALA A 139 13.19 -33.34 -10.96
C ALA A 139 13.19 -34.37 -9.82
N THR A 140 12.67 -33.99 -8.65
CA THR A 140 12.52 -34.87 -7.49
C THR A 140 11.53 -36.00 -7.78
N ASP A 141 10.37 -35.69 -8.36
CA ASP A 141 9.36 -36.67 -8.77
C ASP A 141 9.91 -37.62 -9.85
N ALA A 142 10.64 -37.09 -10.85
CA ALA A 142 11.28 -37.90 -11.87
C ALA A 142 12.33 -38.85 -11.27
N THR A 143 13.08 -38.39 -10.27
CA THR A 143 14.07 -39.20 -9.54
C THR A 143 13.38 -40.32 -8.74
N ASP A 144 12.29 -40.03 -8.05
CA ASP A 144 11.49 -41.03 -7.32
C ASP A 144 10.96 -42.14 -8.26
N VAL A 145 10.51 -41.79 -9.46
CA VAL A 145 10.11 -42.77 -10.48
C VAL A 145 11.29 -43.67 -10.88
N ILE A 146 12.51 -43.13 -10.99
CA ILE A 146 13.71 -43.92 -11.30
C ILE A 146 14.05 -44.84 -10.13
N LEU A 147 14.04 -44.34 -8.89
CA LEU A 147 14.30 -45.16 -7.71
C LEU A 147 13.31 -46.32 -7.59
N LYS A 148 12.02 -46.09 -7.86
CA LYS A 148 10.99 -47.15 -7.90
C LYS A 148 11.25 -48.19 -8.98
N LYS A 149 11.77 -47.81 -10.15
CA LYS A 149 12.18 -48.76 -11.19
C LYS A 149 13.37 -49.61 -10.73
N ILE A 150 14.36 -48.99 -10.08
CA ILE A 150 15.53 -49.71 -9.54
C ILE A 150 15.08 -50.68 -8.43
N HIS A 151 14.22 -50.23 -7.52
CA HIS A 151 13.62 -51.06 -6.47
C HIS A 151 12.98 -52.33 -7.06
N ALA A 152 12.19 -52.19 -8.13
CA ALA A 152 11.54 -53.32 -8.79
C ALA A 152 12.51 -54.32 -9.45
N LEU A 153 13.73 -53.89 -9.81
CA LEU A 153 14.76 -54.73 -10.44
C LEU A 153 15.71 -55.38 -9.42
N SER A 154 15.79 -54.84 -8.20
CA SER A 154 16.77 -55.22 -7.18
C SER A 154 16.15 -55.81 -5.91
N LEU A 155 14.99 -56.46 -6.02
CA LEU A 155 14.20 -56.97 -4.87
C LEU A 155 14.92 -57.98 -3.97
N GLU A 156 15.99 -58.62 -4.45
CA GLU A 156 16.72 -59.67 -3.73
C GLU A 156 17.95 -59.16 -2.95
N ASP A 157 18.35 -57.90 -3.16
CA ASP A 157 19.55 -57.32 -2.55
C ASP A 157 19.18 -56.33 -1.44
N GLN A 158 19.32 -56.76 -0.19
CA GLN A 158 18.94 -55.98 0.99
C GLN A 158 19.74 -54.67 1.12
N ASP A 159 21.03 -54.66 0.75
CA ASP A 159 21.87 -53.46 0.89
C ASP A 159 21.40 -52.37 -0.09
N ILE A 160 21.02 -52.77 -1.30
CA ILE A 160 20.40 -51.88 -2.29
C ILE A 160 19.04 -51.37 -1.79
N GLN A 161 18.21 -52.22 -1.19
CA GLN A 161 16.91 -51.81 -0.64
C GLN A 161 17.06 -50.74 0.45
N ASP A 162 17.99 -50.93 1.38
CA ASP A 162 18.24 -49.99 2.48
C ASP A 162 18.67 -48.62 1.93
N HIS A 163 19.53 -48.59 0.90
CA HIS A 163 19.97 -47.35 0.26
C HIS A 163 18.86 -46.65 -0.54
N LEU A 164 17.94 -47.42 -1.15
CA LEU A 164 16.78 -46.86 -1.86
C LEU A 164 15.78 -46.22 -0.89
N GLU A 165 15.58 -46.81 0.29
CA GLU A 165 14.73 -46.24 1.33
C GLU A 165 15.34 -44.94 1.89
N GLU A 166 16.66 -44.92 2.13
CA GLU A 166 17.36 -43.70 2.52
C GLU A 166 17.24 -42.60 1.45
N ALA A 167 17.44 -42.93 0.18
CA ALA A 167 17.29 -41.99 -0.93
C ALA A 167 15.85 -41.43 -1.00
N ALA A 168 14.83 -42.28 -0.86
CA ALA A 168 13.44 -41.85 -0.85
C ALA A 168 13.13 -40.90 0.33
N ALA A 169 13.67 -41.16 1.51
CA ALA A 169 13.54 -40.27 2.66
C ALA A 169 14.19 -38.89 2.42
N GLN A 170 15.34 -38.85 1.72
CA GLN A 170 15.98 -37.60 1.32
C GLN A 170 15.11 -36.80 0.32
N LEU A 171 14.48 -37.47 -0.65
CA LEU A 171 13.57 -36.78 -1.60
C LEU A 171 12.38 -36.15 -0.87
N ILE A 172 11.80 -36.83 0.12
CA ILE A 172 10.73 -36.25 0.95
C ILE A 172 11.21 -35.00 1.69
N THR A 173 12.42 -35.07 2.28
CA THR A 173 13.03 -33.94 2.99
C THR A 173 13.22 -32.72 2.07
N ILE A 174 13.58 -32.94 0.81
CA ILE A 174 13.71 -31.87 -0.20
C ILE A 174 12.35 -31.22 -0.47
N ILE A 175 11.30 -32.02 -0.69
CA ILE A 175 9.94 -31.52 -0.95
C ILE A 175 9.42 -30.69 0.24
N GLU A 176 9.59 -31.20 1.46
CA GLU A 176 9.19 -30.48 2.68
C GLU A 176 9.93 -29.16 2.83
N SER A 177 11.23 -29.14 2.51
CA SER A 177 12.05 -27.92 2.57
C SER A 177 11.59 -26.87 1.55
N CYS A 178 11.17 -27.31 0.36
CA CYS A 178 10.65 -26.42 -0.69
C CYS A 178 9.31 -25.77 -0.32
N SER A 179 8.55 -26.34 0.62
CA SER A 179 7.24 -25.79 1.04
C SER A 179 7.32 -24.38 1.67
N PHE A 180 8.50 -23.97 2.17
CA PHE A 180 8.71 -22.63 2.72
C PHE A 180 8.69 -21.51 1.66
N GLN A 181 8.86 -21.86 0.38
CA GLN A 181 8.85 -20.89 -0.71
C GLN A 181 7.52 -20.12 -0.80
N ASP A 182 6.38 -20.78 -0.55
CA ASP A 182 5.06 -20.15 -0.61
C ASP A 182 4.94 -18.95 0.36
N ILE A 183 5.44 -19.11 1.61
CA ILE A 183 5.46 -18.03 2.59
C ILE A 183 6.39 -16.89 2.15
N THR A 184 7.50 -17.23 1.48
CA THR A 184 8.46 -16.24 0.98
C THR A 184 7.88 -15.43 -0.18
N GLY A 185 7.24 -16.09 -1.15
CA GLY A 185 6.54 -15.43 -2.26
C GLY A 185 5.42 -14.51 -1.79
N GLN A 186 4.62 -14.95 -0.82
CA GLN A 186 3.58 -14.11 -0.20
C GLN A 186 4.17 -12.88 0.50
N ARG A 187 5.26 -13.05 1.27
CA ARG A 187 5.91 -11.93 1.97
C ARG A 187 6.48 -10.89 1.00
N ILE A 188 7.13 -11.34 -0.08
CA ILE A 188 7.66 -10.43 -1.11
C ILE A 188 6.49 -9.70 -1.81
N THR A 189 5.39 -10.41 -2.08
CA THR A 189 4.17 -9.79 -2.64
C THR A 189 3.61 -8.70 -1.72
N GLU A 190 3.61 -8.88 -0.41
CA GLU A 190 3.21 -7.83 0.54
C GLU A 190 4.17 -6.64 0.57
N VAL A 191 5.47 -6.89 0.40
CA VAL A 191 6.47 -5.81 0.23
C VAL A 191 6.17 -5.00 -1.03
N ILE A 192 5.90 -5.66 -2.16
CA ILE A 192 5.55 -5.00 -3.43
C ILE A 192 4.28 -4.15 -3.28
N LYS A 193 3.24 -4.67 -2.60
CA LYS A 193 2.03 -3.89 -2.30
C LYS A 193 2.34 -2.64 -1.48
N THR A 194 3.24 -2.76 -0.51
CA THR A 194 3.66 -1.64 0.33
C THR A 194 4.42 -0.59 -0.49
N LEU A 195 5.32 -1.01 -1.38
CA LEU A 195 6.03 -0.09 -2.30
C LEU A 195 5.05 0.66 -3.21
N ARG A 196 4.10 -0.03 -3.83
CA ARG A 196 3.05 0.59 -4.66
C ARG A 196 2.17 1.56 -3.87
N PHE A 197 1.88 1.24 -2.61
CA PHE A 197 1.15 2.15 -1.73
C PHE A 197 1.95 3.43 -1.43
N ILE A 198 3.25 3.31 -1.13
CA ILE A 198 4.14 4.46 -0.93
C ILE A 198 4.19 5.31 -2.20
N GLU A 199 4.36 4.68 -3.35
CA GLU A 199 4.38 5.34 -4.66
C GLU A 199 3.09 6.15 -4.90
N SER A 200 1.92 5.57 -4.65
CA SER A 200 0.63 6.27 -4.76
C SER A 200 0.55 7.51 -3.86
N ARG A 201 1.12 7.45 -2.65
CA ARG A 201 1.18 8.60 -1.73
C ARG A 201 2.14 9.67 -2.21
N ILE A 202 3.30 9.30 -2.74
CA ILE A 202 4.23 10.23 -3.36
C ILE A 202 3.54 10.97 -4.52
N LEU A 203 2.88 10.23 -5.42
CA LEU A 203 2.14 10.82 -6.54
C LEU A 203 1.04 11.79 -6.07
N SER A 204 0.31 11.43 -5.01
CA SER A 204 -0.70 12.32 -4.42
C SER A 204 -0.09 13.60 -3.84
N MET A 205 1.08 13.51 -3.19
CA MET A 205 1.79 14.68 -2.67
C MET A 205 2.30 15.60 -3.79
N ILE A 206 2.80 15.00 -4.88
CA ILE A 206 3.20 15.75 -6.07
C ILE A 206 2.01 16.54 -6.64
N GLU A 207 0.84 15.91 -6.75
CA GLU A 207 -0.39 16.55 -7.21
C GLU A 207 -0.82 17.72 -6.30
N ILE A 208 -0.83 17.52 -4.98
CA ILE A 208 -1.19 18.55 -3.99
C ILE A 208 -0.33 19.80 -4.12
N TRP A 209 0.96 19.65 -4.46
CA TRP A 209 1.88 20.78 -4.59
C TRP A 209 1.85 21.50 -5.93
N GLY A 210 1.02 21.06 -6.88
CA GLY A 210 0.89 21.67 -8.20
C GLY A 210 1.44 20.82 -9.35
N GLY A 211 1.61 19.51 -9.13
CA GLY A 211 2.07 18.58 -10.17
C GLY A 211 3.51 18.84 -10.59
N LEU A 212 3.79 18.62 -11.88
CA LEU A 212 5.13 18.75 -12.46
C LEU A 212 5.72 20.15 -12.26
N ASP A 213 4.89 21.19 -12.36
CA ASP A 213 5.29 22.59 -12.26
C ASP A 213 5.93 22.93 -10.92
N ALA A 214 5.49 22.27 -9.86
CA ALA A 214 6.12 22.44 -8.57
C ALA A 214 7.58 21.97 -8.64
N PHE A 215 7.90 20.86 -9.28
CA PHE A 215 9.22 20.25 -9.18
C PHE A 215 10.22 20.70 -10.24
N GLN A 216 9.85 21.61 -11.15
CA GLN A 216 10.72 22.06 -12.24
C GLN A 216 12.04 22.68 -11.79
N ASP A 217 12.05 23.37 -10.64
CA ASP A 217 13.25 24.04 -10.11
C ASP A 217 14.19 23.10 -9.35
N LEU A 218 13.80 21.83 -9.17
CA LEU A 218 14.62 20.83 -8.50
C LEU A 218 15.51 20.11 -9.53
N PRO A 219 16.75 19.76 -9.16
CA PRO A 219 17.60 18.98 -10.04
C PRO A 219 16.96 17.61 -10.25
N VAL A 220 16.82 17.22 -11.51
CA VAL A 220 16.56 15.82 -11.87
C VAL A 220 17.87 15.09 -11.59
N THR A 221 17.88 14.23 -10.58
CA THR A 221 18.95 13.25 -10.45
C THR A 221 18.78 12.30 -11.62
N GLU A 222 19.58 12.46 -12.68
CA GLU A 222 19.81 11.36 -13.60
C GLU A 222 20.37 10.23 -12.74
N SER A 223 19.78 9.03 -12.85
CA SER A 223 20.35 7.86 -12.22
C SER A 223 21.71 7.63 -12.85
N ASP A 224 22.74 8.25 -12.27
CA ASP A 224 24.11 7.81 -12.40
C ASP A 224 24.13 6.41 -11.77
N THR A 225 23.73 5.41 -12.54
CA THR A 225 24.38 4.11 -12.49
C THR A 225 25.82 4.34 -12.92
N GLU A 226 26.61 5.02 -12.08
CA GLU A 226 28.03 4.78 -12.04
C GLU A 226 28.15 3.31 -11.66
N GLU A 227 28.32 2.49 -12.69
CA GLU A 227 28.53 1.05 -12.66
C GLU A 227 29.56 0.72 -11.59
N SER A 228 29.09 0.49 -10.36
CA SER A 228 29.89 -0.13 -9.32
C SER A 228 30.23 -1.50 -9.88
N GLY A 229 31.52 -1.80 -10.07
CA GLY A 229 31.97 -3.02 -10.76
C GLY A 229 31.45 -4.35 -10.18
N ASP A 230 30.84 -4.32 -9.00
CA ASP A 230 30.16 -5.45 -8.36
C ASP A 230 28.71 -5.67 -8.86
N GLU A 231 28.03 -4.64 -9.38
CA GLU A 231 26.66 -4.71 -9.89
C GLU A 231 26.58 -5.56 -11.18
N HIS A 232 27.65 -5.54 -11.98
CA HIS A 232 27.82 -6.36 -13.18
C HIS A 232 27.95 -7.88 -12.86
N LEU A 233 28.20 -8.23 -11.60
CA LEU A 233 28.28 -9.63 -11.12
C LEU A 233 26.96 -10.13 -10.53
N LEU A 234 25.98 -9.25 -10.31
CA LEU A 234 24.67 -9.57 -9.72
C LEU A 234 23.55 -9.69 -10.76
N ASN A 235 23.91 -10.00 -12.00
CA ASN A 235 22.93 -10.32 -13.04
C ASN A 235 22.25 -11.66 -12.72
N GLY A 236 21.08 -11.58 -12.09
CA GLY A 236 20.12 -12.67 -12.07
C GLY A 236 19.59 -12.97 -13.48
N PRO A 237 18.73 -13.98 -13.65
CA PRO A 237 18.09 -14.23 -14.95
C PRO A 237 17.45 -12.95 -15.46
N ALA A 238 17.77 -12.61 -16.71
CA ALA A 238 17.36 -11.35 -17.32
C ALA A 238 15.83 -11.22 -17.31
N LEU A 239 15.34 -9.99 -17.15
CA LEU A 239 13.94 -9.66 -17.35
C LEU A 239 13.50 -10.10 -18.77
N ASP A 240 12.25 -10.52 -18.92
CA ASP A 240 11.75 -11.01 -20.22
C ASP A 240 11.97 -9.95 -21.31
N GLY A 241 12.73 -10.30 -22.35
CA GLY A 241 13.08 -9.42 -23.46
C GLY A 241 14.30 -8.52 -23.26
N GLN A 242 15.00 -8.62 -22.12
CA GLN A 242 16.24 -7.88 -21.84
C GLN A 242 17.50 -8.77 -21.84
N GLY A 243 17.35 -10.08 -22.07
CA GLY A 243 18.47 -11.00 -22.22
C GLY A 243 19.05 -11.00 -23.63
N LEU A 244 20.37 -11.19 -23.74
CA LEU A 244 21.01 -11.51 -25.02
C LEU A 244 20.38 -12.80 -25.57
N ASN A 245 19.91 -12.77 -26.82
CA ASN A 245 19.44 -13.97 -27.50
C ASN A 245 20.64 -14.89 -27.80
N GLN A 246 20.43 -16.20 -27.83
CA GLN A 246 21.45 -17.16 -28.26
C GLN A 246 22.01 -16.80 -29.65
N ASP A 247 21.19 -16.24 -30.54
CA ASP A 247 21.63 -15.75 -31.85
C ASP A 247 22.65 -14.59 -31.73
N ASP A 248 22.52 -13.73 -30.72
CA ASP A 248 23.46 -12.63 -30.46
C ASP A 248 24.78 -13.14 -29.86
N ILE A 249 24.71 -14.23 -29.08
CA ILE A 249 25.87 -14.91 -28.50
C ILE A 249 26.66 -15.63 -29.60
N ASP A 250 25.98 -16.31 -30.52
CA ASP A 250 26.62 -17.05 -31.60
C ASP A 250 27.34 -16.10 -32.58
N ALA A 251 26.80 -14.90 -32.81
CA ALA A 251 27.42 -13.86 -33.63
C ALA A 251 28.73 -13.27 -33.05
N LEU A 252 29.05 -13.53 -31.78
CA LEU A 252 30.31 -13.12 -31.14
C LEU A 252 31.46 -14.09 -31.39
N PHE A 253 31.17 -15.31 -31.84
CA PHE A 253 32.15 -16.38 -32.06
C PHE A 253 32.34 -16.77 -33.54
N ASP A 254 31.59 -16.15 -34.46
CA ASP A 254 31.74 -16.25 -35.93
C ASP A 254 32.49 -15.04 -36.53
#